data_AF-A0A9X2S9Y2-F1
#
_entry.id   AF-A0A9X2S9Y2-F1
#
_cell.length_a   1.000
_cell.length_b   1.000
_cell.length_c   1.000
_cell.angle_alpha   90.00
_cell.angle_beta   90.00
_cell.angle_gamma   90.00
#
_symmetry.space_group_name_H-M   'P 1'
#
loop_
_entity.id
_entity.type
_entity.pdbx_description
1 polymer ?
#
loop_
_entity_poly.entity_id
_entity_poly.type
_entity_poly.pdbx_seq_one_letter_code
_entity_poly.pdbx_strand_id
1 'polypeptide(L)'
;MNRAFASKWARNVFLTVCGLLATIYVGSRFFTHIDLALYGYMVGTVVFIGGFFYRFMAWGERPPTKLILKKGIKLLFRKSTPRTATDQLVVYNFIWNRGWYRWLQHILLGWGCLLSCFVTFPLVFGWMYFTMDDNGYYTVVGFGLDLMRVKADGVIAFLFYNALNITAFMVIAGVCMALHRRLRNMQARAEQSFAYDFLPLYLLLFISITGLILTFNNIFLHGFAHPIMSMIHQWSVILTLIYLPFGKLAHIPFRPMSVLARNYREHYGETAPKACKVCGAHFVSAEQSQDVVDVLKQSNLEFVTEEGHHLAELCLPCRRKYRMSRFTGVPTHHIRVKESNQNARG
;
A
#
# COMPACT_ATOMS: atom_id res chain seq x y z
N MET A 1 25.07 -11.95 -15.48
CA MET A 1 24.15 -11.03 -14.75
C MET A 1 23.31 -11.69 -13.64
N ASN A 2 23.05 -13.01 -13.66
CA ASN A 2 22.07 -13.66 -12.75
C ASN A 2 22.49 -13.81 -11.26
N ARG A 3 23.78 -13.70 -10.90
CA ARG A 3 24.24 -13.80 -9.50
C ARG A 3 24.27 -12.46 -8.74
N ALA A 4 24.38 -11.34 -9.46
CA ALA A 4 24.44 -10.00 -8.86
C ALA A 4 23.08 -9.53 -8.31
N PHE A 5 21.99 -9.99 -8.95
CA PHE A 5 20.62 -9.68 -8.53
C PHE A 5 20.25 -10.40 -7.23
N ALA A 6 20.49 -11.72 -7.15
CA ALA A 6 20.25 -12.51 -5.95
C ALA A 6 21.10 -12.04 -4.76
N SER A 7 22.37 -11.67 -5.00
CA SER A 7 23.27 -11.20 -3.92
C SER A 7 22.90 -9.83 -3.37
N LYS A 8 22.51 -8.85 -4.20
CA LYS A 8 22.02 -7.55 -3.72
C LYS A 8 20.70 -7.67 -2.96
N TRP A 9 19.80 -8.52 -3.45
CA TRP A 9 18.53 -8.81 -2.80
C TRP A 9 18.75 -9.46 -1.42
N ALA A 10 19.49 -10.57 -1.38
CA ALA A 10 19.77 -11.30 -0.15
C ALA A 10 20.44 -10.39 0.87
N ARG A 11 21.38 -9.54 0.43
CA ARG A 11 22.02 -8.54 1.29
C ARG A 11 21.02 -7.54 1.87
N ASN A 12 20.15 -6.93 1.07
CA ASN A 12 19.22 -5.91 1.57
C ASN A 12 18.18 -6.51 2.53
N VAL A 13 17.68 -7.71 2.24
CA VAL A 13 16.77 -8.45 3.13
C VAL A 13 17.50 -8.81 4.43
N PHE A 14 18.69 -9.37 4.33
CA PHE A 14 19.53 -9.71 5.49
C PHE A 14 19.79 -8.50 6.38
N LEU A 15 20.23 -7.37 5.81
CA LEU A 15 20.46 -6.13 6.55
C LEU A 15 19.19 -5.62 7.23
N THR A 16 18.03 -5.75 6.58
CA THR A 16 16.76 -5.32 7.19
C THR A 16 16.34 -6.24 8.33
N VAL A 17 16.47 -7.56 8.17
CA VAL A 17 16.16 -8.53 9.22
C VAL A 17 17.12 -8.35 10.41
N CYS A 18 18.42 -8.19 10.16
CA CYS A 18 19.39 -7.87 11.22
C CYS A 18 19.07 -6.56 11.92
N GLY A 19 18.71 -5.51 11.16
CA GLY A 19 18.28 -4.24 11.74
C GLY A 19 17.03 -4.39 12.61
N LEU A 20 16.03 -5.15 12.14
CA LEU A 20 14.84 -5.45 12.92
C LEU A 20 15.18 -6.19 14.22
N LEU A 21 15.98 -7.26 14.14
CA LEU A 21 16.43 -8.01 15.32
C LEU A 21 17.19 -7.12 16.31
N ALA A 22 18.05 -6.22 15.83
CA ALA A 22 18.75 -5.25 16.66
C ALA A 22 17.77 -4.28 17.35
N THR A 23 16.76 -3.77 16.63
CA THR A 23 15.74 -2.89 17.23
C THR A 23 14.84 -3.61 18.23
N ILE A 24 14.52 -4.88 18.00
CA ILE A 24 13.79 -5.73 18.96
C ILE A 24 14.64 -5.91 20.21
N TYR A 25 15.91 -6.26 20.06
CA TYR A 25 16.85 -6.44 21.16
C TYR A 25 16.98 -5.18 22.04
N VAL A 26 17.16 -4.02 21.41
CA VAL A 26 17.23 -2.73 22.12
C VAL A 26 15.89 -2.37 22.75
N GLY A 27 14.79 -2.47 21.99
CA GLY A 27 13.47 -2.06 22.43
C GLY A 27 12.95 -2.86 23.62
N SER A 28 13.13 -4.19 23.56
CA SER A 28 12.75 -5.12 24.63
C SER A 28 13.69 -5.12 25.84
N ARG A 29 14.67 -4.21 25.89
CA ARG A 29 15.77 -4.16 26.88
C ARG A 29 16.46 -5.51 27.02
N PHE A 30 17.17 -5.96 25.98
CA PHE A 30 17.92 -7.22 26.01
C PHE A 30 17.00 -8.46 26.19
N PHE A 31 15.80 -8.41 25.59
CA PHE A 31 14.77 -9.46 25.66
C PHE A 31 14.09 -9.64 27.02
N THR A 32 14.29 -8.75 27.99
CA THR A 32 13.61 -8.85 29.30
C THR A 32 12.12 -8.57 29.23
N HIS A 33 11.67 -7.79 28.24
CA HIS A 33 10.25 -7.45 28.04
C HIS A 33 9.67 -8.07 26.77
N ILE A 34 9.97 -9.35 26.51
CA ILE A 34 9.26 -10.13 25.48
C ILE A 34 8.08 -10.86 26.11
N ASP A 35 6.89 -10.64 25.55
CA ASP A 35 5.72 -11.45 25.83
C ASP A 35 5.72 -12.72 24.97
N LEU A 36 5.74 -13.89 25.62
CA LEU A 36 5.68 -15.20 24.98
C LEU A 36 4.39 -15.40 24.17
N ALA A 37 3.27 -14.78 24.59
CA ALA A 37 2.03 -14.81 23.82
C ALA A 37 2.17 -14.08 22.47
N LEU A 38 3.11 -13.14 22.36
CA LEU A 38 3.37 -12.38 21.12
C LEU A 38 4.38 -13.06 20.19
N TYR A 39 5.05 -14.13 20.64
CA TYR A 39 6.17 -14.73 19.91
C TYR A 39 5.80 -15.23 18.50
N GLY A 40 4.66 -15.89 18.33
CA GLY A 40 4.28 -16.35 16.98
C GLY A 40 3.90 -15.22 16.03
N TYR A 41 3.41 -14.08 16.55
CA TYR A 41 3.21 -12.88 15.73
C TYR A 41 4.55 -12.30 15.26
N MET A 42 5.59 -12.36 16.08
CA MET A 42 6.95 -11.95 15.71
C MET A 42 7.47 -12.80 14.54
N VAL A 43 7.35 -14.13 14.62
CA VAL A 43 7.72 -15.04 13.52
C VAL A 43 6.93 -14.73 12.24
N GLY A 44 5.61 -14.59 12.34
CA GLY A 44 4.76 -14.22 11.20
C GLY A 44 5.16 -12.89 10.57
N THR A 45 5.61 -11.93 11.38
CA THR A 45 6.05 -10.61 10.92
C THR A 45 7.40 -10.67 10.17
N VAL A 46 8.34 -11.50 10.61
CA VAL A 46 9.60 -11.72 9.88
C VAL A 46 9.34 -12.29 8.49
N VAL A 47 8.44 -13.29 8.39
CA VAL A 47 8.04 -13.87 7.09
C VAL A 47 7.35 -12.82 6.21
N PHE A 48 6.44 -12.02 6.79
CA PHE A 48 5.79 -10.91 6.10
C PHE A 48 6.81 -9.92 5.53
N ILE A 49 7.78 -9.49 6.33
CA ILE A 49 8.83 -8.55 5.90
C ILE A 49 9.65 -9.15 4.76
N GLY A 50 10.09 -10.40 4.88
CA GLY A 50 10.84 -11.09 3.81
C GLY A 50 10.05 -11.13 2.48
N GLY A 51 8.79 -11.57 2.54
CA GLY A 51 7.91 -11.62 1.36
C GLY A 51 7.61 -10.24 0.79
N PHE A 52 7.42 -9.24 1.65
CA PHE A 52 7.19 -7.86 1.23
C PHE A 52 8.40 -7.28 0.51
N PHE A 53 9.61 -7.45 1.04
CA PHE A 53 10.85 -6.99 0.38
C PHE A 53 11.05 -7.65 -0.98
N TYR A 54 10.82 -8.96 -1.08
CA TYR A 54 10.87 -9.66 -2.35
C TYR A 54 9.95 -9.01 -3.39
N ARG A 55 8.68 -8.80 -3.04
CA ARG A 55 7.72 -8.17 -3.97
C ARG A 55 8.07 -6.72 -4.25
N PHE A 56 8.52 -5.97 -3.24
CA PHE A 56 8.83 -4.56 -3.39
C PHE A 56 9.99 -4.32 -4.34
N MET A 57 11.07 -5.08 -4.18
CA MET A 57 12.23 -5.01 -5.07
C MET A 57 11.89 -5.50 -6.48
N ALA A 58 11.17 -6.61 -6.62
CA ALA A 58 10.74 -7.12 -7.92
C ALA A 58 9.84 -6.13 -8.68
N TRP A 59 9.00 -5.37 -7.95
CA TRP A 59 8.19 -4.29 -8.52
C TRP A 59 9.03 -3.04 -8.85
N GLY A 60 9.93 -2.64 -7.94
CA GLY A 60 10.78 -1.46 -8.06
C GLY A 60 11.83 -1.56 -9.17
N GLU A 61 12.29 -2.76 -9.50
CA GLU A 61 13.27 -3.00 -10.58
C GLU A 61 12.66 -3.02 -11.98
N ARG A 62 11.33 -3.04 -12.10
CA ARG A 62 10.68 -2.93 -13.42
C ARG A 62 11.05 -1.58 -14.05
N PRO A 63 11.49 -1.54 -15.32
CA PRO A 63 11.93 -0.30 -15.98
C PRO A 63 11.01 0.92 -15.78
N PRO A 64 9.67 0.83 -15.99
CA PRO A 64 8.78 1.99 -15.78
C PRO A 64 8.74 2.43 -14.31
N THR A 65 8.69 1.48 -13.37
CA THR A 65 8.65 1.78 -11.94
C THR A 65 9.94 2.43 -11.50
N LYS A 66 11.07 1.85 -11.89
CA LYS A 66 12.41 2.31 -11.51
C LYS A 66 12.67 3.75 -11.93
N LEU A 67 12.24 4.10 -13.14
CA LEU A 67 12.31 5.46 -13.65
C LEU A 67 11.51 6.43 -12.74
N ILE A 68 10.24 6.11 -12.46
CA ILE A 68 9.36 6.94 -11.63
C ILE A 68 9.92 7.07 -10.21
N LEU A 69 10.43 6.00 -9.60
CA LEU A 69 11.04 6.04 -8.28
C LEU A 69 12.29 6.93 -8.30
N LYS A 70 13.20 6.72 -9.26
CA LYS A 70 14.47 7.47 -9.34
C LYS A 70 14.22 8.97 -9.53
N LYS A 71 13.31 9.36 -10.43
CA LYS A 71 13.01 10.77 -10.68
C LYS A 71 12.11 11.37 -9.59
N GLY A 72 11.14 10.60 -9.09
CA GLY A 72 10.22 11.04 -8.04
C GLY A 72 10.90 11.27 -6.70
N ILE A 73 11.89 10.45 -6.31
CA ILE A 73 12.67 10.66 -5.07
C ILE A 73 13.40 12.01 -5.08
N LYS A 74 13.95 12.42 -6.23
CA LYS A 74 14.59 13.75 -6.38
C LYS A 74 13.63 14.91 -6.14
N LEU A 75 12.32 14.66 -6.22
CA LEU A 75 11.26 15.65 -6.07
C LEU A 75 10.55 15.55 -4.72
N LEU A 76 11.05 14.76 -3.77
CA LEU A 76 10.40 14.52 -2.48
C LEU A 76 10.25 15.80 -1.64
N PHE A 77 11.16 16.75 -1.77
CA PHE A 77 11.17 17.99 -0.99
C PHE A 77 10.55 19.18 -1.74
N ARG A 78 9.76 18.95 -2.80
CA ARG A 78 9.03 20.03 -3.48
C ARG A 78 7.96 20.60 -2.54
N LYS A 79 7.72 21.91 -2.60
CA LYS A 79 6.69 22.61 -1.79
C LYS A 79 5.30 21.98 -1.88
N SER A 80 4.94 21.38 -3.01
CA SER A 80 3.64 20.72 -3.20
C SER A 80 3.56 19.32 -2.58
N THR A 81 4.68 18.69 -2.23
CA THR A 81 4.72 17.29 -1.77
C THR A 81 3.92 17.03 -0.49
N PRO A 82 3.99 17.87 0.56
CA PRO A 82 3.17 17.67 1.76
C PRO A 82 1.67 17.63 1.44
N ARG A 83 1.19 18.57 0.60
CA ARG A 83 -0.21 18.60 0.15
C ARG A 83 -0.57 17.33 -0.63
N THR A 84 0.28 16.93 -1.57
CA THR A 84 0.09 15.69 -2.35
C THR A 84 0.05 14.45 -1.45
N ALA A 85 0.91 14.38 -0.44
CA ALA A 85 0.94 13.28 0.51
C ALA A 85 -0.36 13.21 1.32
N THR A 86 -0.84 14.34 1.86
CA THR A 86 -2.12 14.40 2.58
C THR A 86 -3.29 13.98 1.69
N ASP A 87 -3.38 14.53 0.48
CA ASP A 87 -4.48 14.24 -0.45
C ASP A 87 -4.51 12.76 -0.88
N GLN A 88 -3.34 12.13 -1.07
CA GLN A 88 -3.25 10.76 -1.58
C GLN A 88 -3.16 9.66 -0.53
N LEU A 89 -2.60 9.95 0.65
CA LEU A 89 -2.32 8.95 1.69
C LEU A 89 -3.25 9.07 2.90
N VAL A 90 -3.67 10.28 3.25
CA VAL A 90 -4.47 10.53 4.47
C VAL A 90 -5.95 10.58 4.13
N VAL A 91 -6.31 11.47 3.20
CA VAL A 91 -7.71 11.78 2.88
C VAL A 91 -8.27 10.89 1.78
N TYR A 92 -7.41 10.29 0.94
CA TYR A 92 -7.84 9.52 -0.24
C TYR A 92 -8.77 10.31 -1.19
N ASN A 93 -8.42 11.58 -1.48
CA ASN A 93 -9.25 12.51 -2.26
C ASN A 93 -9.60 11.96 -3.68
N PHE A 94 -8.69 11.19 -4.28
CA PHE A 94 -8.95 10.52 -5.56
C PHE A 94 -10.07 9.46 -5.50
N ILE A 95 -10.36 8.87 -4.32
CA ILE A 95 -11.48 7.95 -4.11
C ILE A 95 -12.76 8.72 -3.85
N TRP A 96 -12.67 9.84 -3.11
CA TRP A 96 -13.80 10.75 -2.89
C TRP A 96 -14.49 11.12 -4.19
N ASN A 97 -13.68 11.55 -5.18
CA ASN A 97 -14.15 11.92 -6.51
C ASN A 97 -14.78 10.77 -7.32
N ARG A 98 -14.72 9.52 -6.82
CA ARG A 98 -15.34 8.33 -7.42
C ARG A 98 -16.58 7.84 -6.66
N GLY A 99 -16.94 8.49 -5.56
CA GLY A 99 -18.16 8.22 -4.78
C GLY A 99 -17.90 8.04 -3.28
N TRP A 100 -18.73 8.73 -2.48
CA TRP A 100 -18.71 8.72 -1.00
C TRP A 100 -18.65 7.31 -0.39
N TYR A 101 -19.51 6.39 -0.86
CA TYR A 101 -19.56 5.03 -0.32
C TYR A 101 -18.22 4.30 -0.46
N ARG A 102 -17.56 4.42 -1.62
CA ARG A 102 -16.25 3.80 -1.85
C ARG A 102 -15.17 4.46 -1.00
N TRP A 103 -15.26 5.77 -0.81
CA TRP A 103 -14.34 6.53 0.02
C TRP A 103 -14.43 6.09 1.49
N LEU A 104 -15.62 6.10 2.07
CA LEU A 104 -15.84 5.68 3.46
C LEU A 104 -15.39 4.23 3.68
N GLN A 105 -15.72 3.33 2.74
CA GLN A 105 -15.25 1.94 2.74
C GLN A 105 -13.71 1.85 2.83
N HIS A 106 -12.97 2.66 2.07
CA HIS A 106 -11.49 2.65 2.11
C HIS A 106 -10.92 3.38 3.31
N ILE A 107 -11.59 4.40 3.84
CA ILE A 107 -11.19 5.06 5.08
C ILE A 107 -11.28 4.05 6.23
N LEU A 108 -12.42 3.39 6.39
CA LEU A 108 -12.64 2.39 7.44
C LEU A 108 -11.66 1.21 7.33
N LEU A 109 -11.50 0.62 6.15
CA LEU A 109 -10.56 -0.47 5.93
C LEU A 109 -9.10 -0.03 6.08
N GLY A 110 -8.73 1.06 5.43
CA GLY A 110 -7.35 1.55 5.36
C GLY A 110 -6.85 2.03 6.71
N TRP A 111 -7.58 2.94 7.36
CA TRP A 111 -7.21 3.45 8.68
C TRP A 111 -7.39 2.40 9.77
N GLY A 112 -8.43 1.56 9.71
CA GLY A 112 -8.59 0.45 10.64
C GLY A 112 -7.39 -0.49 10.62
N CYS A 113 -6.95 -0.93 9.44
CA CYS A 113 -5.75 -1.79 9.33
C CYS A 113 -4.46 -1.06 9.72
N LEU A 114 -4.27 0.20 9.27
CA LEU A 114 -3.05 0.96 9.53
C LEU A 114 -2.87 1.28 11.02
N LEU A 115 -3.94 1.71 11.70
CA LEU A 115 -3.92 1.97 13.13
C LEU A 115 -3.70 0.68 13.93
N SER A 116 -4.35 -0.43 13.54
CA SER A 116 -4.06 -1.73 14.15
C SER A 116 -2.58 -2.09 14.04
N CYS A 117 -1.98 -1.98 12.85
CA CYS A 117 -0.55 -2.23 12.67
C CYS A 117 0.34 -1.28 13.49
N PHE A 118 -0.05 -0.01 13.60
CA PHE A 118 0.67 0.99 14.37
C PHE A 118 0.69 0.69 15.87
N VAL A 119 -0.35 0.02 16.38
CA VAL A 119 -0.40 -0.45 17.78
C VAL A 119 0.27 -1.81 17.94
N THR A 120 -0.01 -2.78 17.05
CA THR A 120 0.44 -4.17 17.25
C THR A 120 1.92 -4.37 16.98
N PHE A 121 2.50 -3.77 15.93
CA PHE A 121 3.92 -4.01 15.63
C PHE A 121 4.86 -3.53 16.74
N PRO A 122 4.70 -2.32 17.32
CA PRO A 122 5.51 -1.91 18.46
C PRO A 122 5.38 -2.85 19.67
N LEU A 123 4.19 -3.36 19.95
CA LEU A 123 3.97 -4.32 21.05
C LEU A 123 4.66 -5.67 20.75
N VAL A 124 4.46 -6.22 19.55
CA VAL A 124 5.06 -7.49 19.12
C VAL A 124 6.59 -7.44 19.13
N PHE A 125 7.17 -6.30 18.75
CA PHE A 125 8.62 -6.10 18.74
C PHE A 125 9.20 -5.71 20.10
N GLY A 126 8.37 -5.53 21.14
CA GLY A 126 8.79 -5.01 22.43
C GLY A 126 9.31 -3.57 22.37
N TRP A 127 9.03 -2.82 21.30
CA TRP A 127 9.36 -1.39 21.20
C TRP A 127 8.50 -0.55 22.12
N MET A 128 7.34 -1.06 22.51
CA MET A 128 6.44 -0.42 23.45
C MET A 128 5.89 -1.47 24.41
N TYR A 129 5.83 -1.15 25.70
CA TYR A 129 5.17 -1.95 26.73
C TYR A 129 4.67 -1.04 27.86
N PHE A 130 3.81 -1.58 28.72
CA PHE A 130 3.21 -0.86 29.82
C PHE A 130 3.67 -1.45 31.15
N THR A 131 4.09 -0.60 32.09
CA THR A 131 4.35 -0.99 33.48
C THR A 131 3.36 -0.28 34.41
N MET A 132 3.14 -0.85 35.58
CA MET A 132 2.29 -0.29 36.62
C MET A 132 3.09 -0.31 37.92
N ASP A 133 3.82 0.77 38.17
CA ASP A 133 4.69 0.90 39.34
C ASP A 133 3.88 1.27 40.59
N ASP A 134 2.85 2.11 40.42
CA ASP A 134 1.94 2.57 41.46
C ASP A 134 0.48 2.22 41.12
N ASN A 135 -0.32 1.88 42.13
CA ASN A 135 -1.76 1.65 41.94
C ASN A 135 -2.44 2.92 41.38
N GLY A 136 -2.97 2.80 40.15
CA GLY A 136 -3.75 3.85 39.48
C GLY A 136 -3.03 4.61 38.36
N TYR A 137 -1.75 4.34 38.09
CA TYR A 137 -1.02 4.91 36.95
C TYR A 137 -0.31 3.84 36.12
N TYR A 138 -0.37 3.98 34.80
CA TYR A 138 0.43 3.20 33.87
C TYR A 138 1.55 4.06 33.30
N THR A 139 2.76 3.50 33.26
CA THR A 139 3.89 4.09 32.54
C THR A 139 3.95 3.44 31.16
N VAL A 140 3.86 4.26 30.12
CA VAL A 140 4.08 3.84 28.73
C VAL A 140 5.57 3.92 28.46
N VAL A 141 6.20 2.77 28.28
CA VAL A 141 7.63 2.68 28.01
C VAL A 141 7.83 2.42 26.53
N GLY A 142 8.66 3.24 25.88
CA GLY A 142 9.00 3.12 24.47
C GLY A 142 10.52 3.03 24.29
N PHE A 143 10.99 1.99 23.62
CA PHE A 143 12.42 1.67 23.47
C PHE A 143 13.18 1.67 24.82
N GLY A 144 12.52 1.21 25.88
CA GLY A 144 13.09 1.22 27.22
C GLY A 144 13.20 2.61 27.85
N LEU A 145 12.57 3.64 27.31
CA LEU A 145 12.48 4.98 27.90
C LEU A 145 11.04 5.27 28.35
N ASP A 146 10.88 5.83 29.54
CA ASP A 146 9.57 6.22 30.06
C ASP A 146 9.05 7.41 29.25
N LEU A 147 8.06 7.18 28.38
CA LEU A 147 7.53 8.21 27.49
C LEU A 147 6.48 9.08 28.18
N MET A 148 5.57 8.45 28.92
CA MET A 148 4.49 9.14 29.63
C MET A 148 3.91 8.29 30.75
N ARG A 149 3.41 8.96 31.80
CA ARG A 149 2.59 8.36 32.86
C ARG A 149 1.14 8.78 32.64
N VAL A 150 0.25 7.81 32.59
CA VAL A 150 -1.18 8.00 32.32
C VAL A 150 -2.02 7.39 33.42
N LYS A 151 -3.04 8.13 33.86
CA LYS A 151 -3.98 7.67 34.88
C LYS A 151 -4.79 6.49 34.33
N ALA A 152 -4.93 5.42 35.11
CA ALA A 152 -5.55 4.17 34.68
C ALA A 152 -7.02 4.32 34.25
N ASP A 153 -7.78 5.19 34.91
CA ASP A 153 -9.18 5.55 34.61
C ASP A 153 -9.30 6.73 33.63
N GLY A 154 -8.17 7.22 33.09
CA GLY A 154 -8.13 8.35 32.17
C GLY A 154 -8.48 7.99 30.73
N VAL A 155 -8.88 9.00 29.95
CA VAL A 155 -9.23 8.86 28.52
C VAL A 155 -8.08 8.29 27.70
N ILE A 156 -6.83 8.67 28.00
CA ILE A 156 -5.66 8.20 27.27
C ILE A 156 -5.44 6.69 27.50
N ALA A 157 -5.52 6.23 28.75
CA ALA A 157 -5.43 4.81 29.07
C ALA A 157 -6.56 4.02 28.40
N PHE A 158 -7.81 4.55 28.46
CA PHE A 158 -8.94 3.96 27.75
C PHE A 158 -8.67 3.78 26.25
N LEU A 159 -8.10 4.80 25.58
CA LEU A 159 -7.74 4.71 24.17
C LEU A 159 -6.65 3.69 23.91
N PHE A 160 -5.60 3.58 24.74
CA PHE A 160 -4.58 2.55 24.59
C PHE A 160 -5.17 1.13 24.70
N TYR A 161 -6.01 0.87 25.69
CA TYR A 161 -6.62 -0.45 25.90
C TYR A 161 -7.71 -0.79 24.88
N ASN A 162 -8.38 0.22 24.30
CA ASN A 162 -9.46 0.01 23.33
C ASN A 162 -9.10 0.33 21.89
N ALA A 163 -7.87 0.76 21.60
CA ALA A 163 -7.44 1.11 20.24
C ALA A 163 -7.72 -0.04 19.25
N LEU A 164 -7.35 -1.27 19.62
CA LEU A 164 -7.58 -2.45 18.79
C LEU A 164 -9.06 -2.83 18.66
N ASN A 165 -9.88 -2.56 19.68
CA ASN A 165 -11.33 -2.77 19.61
C ASN A 165 -11.96 -1.78 18.63
N ILE A 166 -11.60 -0.49 18.71
CA ILE A 166 -12.09 0.57 17.83
C ILE A 166 -11.71 0.25 16.37
N THR A 167 -10.45 -0.08 16.13
CA THR A 167 -9.99 -0.42 14.77
C THR A 167 -10.63 -1.70 14.24
N ALA A 168 -10.89 -2.70 15.10
CA ALA A 168 -11.63 -3.90 14.69
C ALA A 168 -13.04 -3.56 14.21
N PHE A 169 -13.79 -2.70 14.91
CA PHE A 169 -15.10 -2.25 14.45
C PHE A 169 -15.02 -1.48 13.12
N MET A 170 -14.01 -0.62 12.95
CA MET A 170 -13.77 0.06 11.67
C MET A 170 -13.54 -0.94 10.54
N VAL A 171 -12.66 -1.93 10.75
CA VAL A 171 -12.36 -2.96 9.74
C VAL A 171 -13.59 -3.79 9.42
N ILE A 172 -14.34 -4.25 10.42
CA ILE A 172 -15.59 -5.02 10.22
C ILE A 172 -16.58 -4.22 9.36
N ALA A 173 -16.85 -2.96 9.73
CA ALA A 173 -17.76 -2.11 8.97
C ALA A 173 -17.28 -1.92 7.52
N GLY A 174 -15.99 -1.62 7.33
CA GLY A 174 -15.39 -1.47 6.01
C GLY A 174 -15.43 -2.75 5.16
N VAL A 175 -15.21 -3.93 5.76
CA VAL A 175 -15.31 -5.23 5.09
C VAL A 175 -16.75 -5.51 4.69
N CYS A 176 -17.72 -5.31 5.60
CA CYS A 176 -19.14 -5.51 5.30
C CYS A 176 -19.59 -4.62 4.12
N MET A 177 -19.18 -3.36 4.10
CA MET A 177 -19.42 -2.45 2.98
C MET A 177 -18.77 -2.97 1.68
N ALA A 178 -17.53 -3.44 1.74
CA ALA A 178 -16.81 -3.97 0.59
C ALA A 178 -17.49 -5.23 0.01
N LEU A 179 -17.89 -6.17 0.88
CA LEU A 179 -18.60 -7.39 0.49
C LEU A 179 -19.97 -7.06 -0.11
N HIS A 180 -20.74 -6.18 0.54
CA HIS A 180 -22.05 -5.74 0.03
C HIS A 180 -21.95 -5.18 -1.40
N ARG A 181 -21.00 -4.27 -1.63
CA ARG A 181 -20.77 -3.68 -2.95
C ARG A 181 -20.31 -4.70 -3.99
N ARG A 182 -19.53 -5.71 -3.60
CA ARG A 182 -19.03 -6.76 -4.51
C ARG A 182 -20.14 -7.73 -4.92
N LEU A 183 -21.04 -8.07 -4.01
CA LEU A 183 -22.18 -8.95 -4.29
C LEU A 183 -23.23 -8.29 -5.20
N ARG A 184 -23.42 -6.97 -5.08
CA ARG A 184 -24.43 -6.21 -5.85
C ARG A 184 -23.99 -5.80 -7.27
N ASN A 185 -22.69 -5.59 -7.51
CA ASN A 185 -22.22 -5.12 -8.82
C ASN A 185 -22.04 -6.28 -9.82
N MET A 186 -22.90 -6.35 -10.84
CA MET A 186 -22.88 -7.42 -11.85
C MET A 186 -21.57 -7.47 -12.67
N GLN A 187 -21.03 -6.32 -13.11
CA GLN A 187 -19.71 -6.26 -13.78
C GLN A 187 -18.58 -6.79 -12.89
N ALA A 188 -18.65 -6.51 -11.59
CA ALA A 188 -17.61 -6.93 -10.67
C ALA A 188 -17.65 -8.44 -10.42
N ARG A 189 -18.80 -9.13 -10.59
CA ARG A 189 -18.91 -10.58 -10.42
C ARG A 189 -18.21 -11.36 -11.55
N ALA A 190 -18.09 -10.80 -12.74
CA ALA A 190 -17.49 -11.47 -13.90
C ALA A 190 -15.95 -11.54 -13.86
N GLU A 191 -15.30 -10.57 -13.19
CA GLU A 191 -13.83 -10.45 -13.16
C GLU A 191 -13.19 -10.87 -11.82
N GLN A 192 -14.01 -11.19 -10.82
CA GLN A 192 -13.53 -11.45 -9.46
C GLN A 192 -12.94 -12.85 -9.29
N SER A 193 -11.79 -12.91 -8.62
CA SER A 193 -11.21 -14.17 -8.15
C SER A 193 -11.41 -14.30 -6.65
N PHE A 194 -11.89 -15.46 -6.18
CA PHE A 194 -12.07 -15.70 -4.75
C PHE A 194 -10.81 -15.42 -3.93
N ALA A 195 -9.67 -15.97 -4.37
CA ALA A 195 -8.38 -15.88 -3.67
C ALA A 195 -7.83 -14.45 -3.58
N TYR A 196 -8.13 -13.58 -4.53
CA TYR A 196 -7.60 -12.21 -4.57
C TYR A 196 -8.61 -11.14 -4.12
N ASP A 197 -9.91 -11.41 -4.22
CA ASP A 197 -10.95 -10.42 -3.94
C ASP A 197 -11.76 -10.68 -2.67
N PHE A 198 -11.99 -11.93 -2.30
CA PHE A 198 -12.83 -12.31 -1.15
C PHE A 198 -12.01 -12.82 0.03
N LEU A 199 -11.05 -13.72 -0.21
CA LEU A 199 -10.15 -14.25 0.82
C LEU A 199 -9.52 -13.15 1.71
N PRO A 200 -8.94 -12.05 1.18
CA PRO A 200 -8.39 -11.00 2.04
C PRO A 200 -9.45 -10.33 2.93
N LEU A 201 -10.69 -10.17 2.43
CA LEU A 201 -11.76 -9.58 3.21
C LEU A 201 -12.21 -10.50 4.34
N TYR A 202 -12.32 -11.81 4.07
CA TYR A 202 -12.64 -12.79 5.09
C TYR A 202 -11.54 -12.95 6.14
N LEU A 203 -10.27 -12.91 5.73
CA LEU A 203 -9.13 -12.91 6.66
C LEU A 203 -9.16 -11.71 7.60
N LEU A 204 -9.38 -10.50 7.07
CA LEU A 204 -9.51 -9.28 7.89
C LEU A 204 -10.71 -9.33 8.84
N LEU A 205 -11.84 -9.85 8.35
CA LEU A 205 -13.04 -10.05 9.17
C LEU A 205 -12.78 -11.06 10.30
N PHE A 206 -12.14 -12.18 9.98
CA PHE A 206 -11.84 -13.25 10.94
C PHE A 206 -10.89 -12.78 12.04
N ILE A 207 -9.82 -12.05 11.69
CA ILE A 207 -8.92 -11.42 12.67
C ILE A 207 -9.69 -10.45 13.57
N SER A 208 -10.50 -9.57 12.97
CA SER A 208 -11.20 -8.52 13.72
C SER A 208 -12.22 -9.11 14.70
N ILE A 209 -12.98 -10.12 14.27
CA ILE A 209 -13.96 -10.81 15.12
C ILE A 209 -13.26 -11.58 16.24
N THR A 210 -12.25 -12.39 15.92
CA THR A 210 -11.51 -13.15 16.95
C THR A 210 -10.84 -12.23 17.97
N GLY A 211 -10.32 -11.07 17.53
CA GLY A 211 -9.77 -10.05 18.43
C GLY A 211 -10.81 -9.46 19.38
N LEU A 212 -12.01 -9.13 18.89
CA LEU A 212 -13.10 -8.67 19.76
C LEU A 212 -13.59 -9.76 20.72
N ILE A 213 -13.56 -11.04 20.32
CA ILE A 213 -13.92 -12.16 21.19
C ILE A 213 -12.91 -12.32 22.33
N LEU A 214 -11.62 -12.00 22.14
CA LEU A 214 -10.65 -11.97 23.24
C LEU A 214 -11.06 -10.97 24.32
N THR A 215 -11.41 -9.75 23.91
CA THR A 215 -11.93 -8.70 24.80
C THR A 215 -13.21 -9.16 25.50
N PHE A 216 -14.16 -9.73 24.75
CA PHE A 216 -15.40 -10.27 25.29
C PHE A 216 -15.13 -11.34 26.36
N ASN A 217 -14.22 -12.26 26.08
CA ASN A 217 -13.91 -13.34 27.00
C ASN A 217 -13.24 -12.83 28.29
N ASN A 218 -12.38 -11.81 28.21
CA ASN A 218 -11.79 -11.19 29.41
C ASN A 218 -12.82 -10.46 30.27
N ILE A 219 -13.77 -9.76 29.64
CA ILE A 219 -14.77 -8.94 30.35
C ILE A 219 -15.93 -9.79 30.90
N PHE A 220 -16.47 -10.71 30.09
CA PHE A 220 -17.72 -11.42 30.40
C PHE A 220 -17.54 -12.87 30.85
N LEU A 221 -16.46 -13.52 30.42
CA LEU A 221 -16.19 -14.94 30.73
C LEU A 221 -15.02 -15.10 31.69
N HIS A 222 -14.58 -14.00 32.31
CA HIS A 222 -13.46 -13.97 33.26
C HIS A 222 -12.20 -14.69 32.76
N GLY A 223 -11.94 -14.66 31.45
CA GLY A 223 -10.77 -15.27 30.85
C GLY A 223 -10.89 -16.77 30.51
N PHE A 224 -12.02 -17.43 30.78
CA PHE A 224 -12.17 -18.89 30.64
C PHE A 224 -11.69 -19.46 29.29
N ALA A 225 -12.14 -18.91 28.15
CA ALA A 225 -11.74 -19.37 26.82
C ALA A 225 -10.55 -18.58 26.23
N HIS A 226 -9.85 -17.77 27.03
CA HIS A 226 -8.86 -16.81 26.52
C HIS A 226 -7.69 -17.52 25.85
N PRO A 227 -7.09 -18.59 26.43
CA PRO A 227 -5.95 -19.25 25.80
C PRO A 227 -6.30 -19.86 24.44
N ILE A 228 -7.47 -20.49 24.34
CA ILE A 228 -7.94 -21.12 23.10
C ILE A 228 -8.19 -20.05 22.04
N MET A 229 -8.93 -19.01 22.38
CA MET A 229 -9.22 -17.92 21.44
C MET A 229 -7.95 -17.16 21.04
N SER A 230 -6.99 -17.02 21.95
CA SER A 230 -5.71 -16.36 21.67
C SER A 230 -4.93 -17.12 20.61
N MET A 231 -4.92 -18.45 20.70
CA MET A 231 -4.29 -19.30 19.68
C MET A 231 -4.99 -19.18 18.31
N ILE A 232 -6.33 -19.18 18.29
CA ILE A 232 -7.11 -19.01 17.05
C ILE A 232 -6.84 -17.64 16.42
N HIS A 233 -6.87 -16.57 17.23
CA HIS A 233 -6.59 -15.22 16.78
C HIS A 233 -5.16 -15.12 16.24
N GLN A 234 -4.17 -15.63 16.97
CA GLN A 234 -2.77 -15.65 16.57
C GLN A 234 -2.56 -16.37 15.24
N TRP A 235 -3.15 -17.55 15.08
CA TRP A 235 -3.11 -18.30 13.83
C TRP A 235 -3.70 -17.50 12.66
N SER A 236 -4.85 -16.85 12.88
CA SER A 236 -5.50 -16.01 11.86
C SER A 236 -4.62 -14.84 11.40
N VAL A 237 -3.90 -14.21 12.34
CA VAL A 237 -2.99 -13.10 12.06
C VAL A 237 -1.78 -13.59 11.28
N ILE A 238 -1.15 -14.69 11.71
CA ILE A 238 0.03 -15.26 11.03
C ILE A 238 -0.32 -15.63 9.58
N LEU A 239 -1.44 -16.31 9.35
CA LEU A 239 -1.87 -16.65 7.99
C LEU A 239 -2.09 -15.39 7.13
N THR A 240 -2.69 -14.36 7.69
CA THR A 240 -2.93 -13.11 6.97
C THR A 240 -1.63 -12.38 6.65
N LEU A 241 -0.66 -12.37 7.57
CA LEU A 241 0.68 -11.81 7.36
C LEU A 241 1.44 -12.53 6.25
N ILE A 242 1.34 -13.87 6.19
CA ILE A 242 1.93 -14.68 5.10
C ILE A 242 1.25 -14.38 3.76
N TYR A 243 -0.08 -14.21 3.76
CA TYR A 243 -0.84 -13.89 2.55
C TYR A 243 -0.59 -12.46 2.04
N LEU A 244 -0.44 -11.47 2.93
CA LEU A 244 -0.37 -10.04 2.61
C LEU A 244 0.58 -9.70 1.45
N PRO A 245 1.85 -10.15 1.43
CA PRO A 245 2.80 -9.77 0.39
C PRO A 245 2.48 -10.42 -0.95
N PHE A 246 1.71 -11.50 -1.01
CA PHE A 246 1.37 -12.18 -2.27
C PHE A 246 -0.05 -11.89 -2.76
N GLY A 247 -0.91 -11.39 -1.88
CA GLY A 247 -2.29 -11.04 -2.20
C GLY A 247 -2.49 -9.65 -2.81
N LYS A 248 -3.76 -9.23 -2.80
CA LYS A 248 -4.18 -7.88 -3.21
C LYS A 248 -3.81 -6.82 -2.18
N LEU A 249 -3.70 -7.17 -0.91
CA LEU A 249 -3.34 -6.26 0.19
C LEU A 249 -1.91 -5.72 0.10
N ALA A 250 -1.04 -6.37 -0.68
CA ALA A 250 0.32 -5.89 -0.91
C ALA A 250 0.37 -4.43 -1.39
N HIS A 251 -0.67 -3.88 -2.01
CA HIS A 251 -0.72 -2.47 -2.42
C HIS A 251 -0.62 -1.48 -1.24
N ILE A 252 -0.93 -1.89 -0.01
CA ILE A 252 -0.96 -0.99 1.16
C ILE A 252 0.43 -0.39 1.40
N PRO A 253 1.52 -1.16 1.55
CA PRO A 253 2.83 -0.55 1.77
C PRO A 253 3.44 0.08 0.50
N PHE A 254 2.92 -0.23 -0.70
CA PHE A 254 3.30 0.49 -1.94
C PHE A 254 2.68 1.88 -2.04
N ARG A 255 1.59 2.14 -1.31
CA ARG A 255 0.78 3.35 -1.44
C ARG A 255 1.60 4.64 -1.33
N PRO A 256 2.59 4.80 -0.42
CA PRO A 256 3.42 5.99 -0.35
C PRO A 256 4.12 6.35 -1.67
N MET A 257 4.44 5.36 -2.51
CA MET A 257 5.10 5.59 -3.80
C MET A 257 4.21 6.33 -4.81
N SER A 258 2.90 6.40 -4.58
CA SER A 258 1.98 7.20 -5.41
C SER A 258 2.30 8.70 -5.35
N VAL A 259 2.82 9.20 -4.22
CA VAL A 259 3.29 10.58 -4.07
C VAL A 259 4.44 10.88 -5.02
N LEU A 260 5.40 9.96 -5.15
CA LEU A 260 6.53 10.09 -6.07
C LEU A 260 6.06 10.13 -7.53
N ALA A 261 5.12 9.26 -7.90
CA ALA A 261 4.53 9.25 -9.23
C ALA A 261 3.77 10.54 -9.54
N ARG A 262 3.06 11.10 -8.55
CA ARG A 262 2.34 12.36 -8.71
C ARG A 262 3.28 13.55 -8.84
N ASN A 263 4.31 13.62 -7.98
CA ASN A 263 5.35 14.65 -8.06
C ASN A 263 6.06 14.63 -9.42
N TYR A 264 6.43 13.44 -9.90
CA TYR A 264 6.98 13.25 -11.24
C TYR A 264 6.03 13.78 -12.33
N ARG A 265 4.75 13.38 -12.29
CA ARG A 265 3.77 13.77 -13.31
C ARG A 265 3.55 15.28 -13.34
N GLU A 266 3.43 15.92 -12.18
CA GLU A 266 3.19 17.36 -12.07
C GLU A 266 4.43 18.17 -12.47
N HIS A 267 5.60 17.84 -11.92
CA HIS A 267 6.84 18.58 -12.19
C HIS A 267 7.24 18.51 -13.66
N TYR A 268 7.32 17.29 -14.21
CA TYR A 268 7.69 17.12 -15.62
C TYR A 268 6.51 17.36 -16.56
N GLY A 269 5.28 17.54 -16.07
CA GLY A 269 4.16 17.95 -16.91
C GLY A 269 4.20 19.44 -17.27
N GLU A 270 4.84 20.25 -16.42
CA GLU A 270 5.00 21.69 -16.57
C GLU A 270 6.21 22.08 -17.45
N THR A 271 7.09 21.11 -17.79
CA THR A 271 8.28 21.37 -18.61
C THR A 271 7.96 21.47 -20.10
N ALA A 272 8.97 21.90 -20.88
CA ALA A 272 8.85 22.23 -22.31
C ALA A 272 7.97 21.22 -23.09
N PRO A 273 6.90 21.71 -23.76
CA PRO A 273 5.94 20.84 -24.42
C PRO A 273 6.54 20.22 -25.69
N LYS A 274 6.34 18.91 -25.86
CA LYS A 274 6.67 18.21 -27.11
C LYS A 274 5.47 18.27 -28.05
N ALA A 275 5.71 18.75 -29.27
CA ALA A 275 4.75 18.70 -30.36
C ALA A 275 4.64 17.29 -30.94
N CYS A 276 3.41 16.86 -31.26
CA CYS A 276 3.17 15.62 -31.99
C CYS A 276 3.83 15.67 -33.37
N LYS A 277 4.58 14.63 -33.76
CA LYS A 277 5.25 14.56 -35.07
C LYS A 277 4.31 14.58 -36.27
N VAL A 278 3.05 14.16 -36.08
CA VAL A 278 2.05 14.11 -37.17
C VAL A 278 1.19 15.38 -37.24
N CYS A 279 0.63 15.83 -36.12
CA CYS A 279 -0.34 16.94 -36.13
C CYS A 279 0.18 18.25 -35.52
N GLY A 280 1.40 18.28 -35.00
CA GLY A 280 1.99 19.46 -34.36
C GLY A 280 1.41 19.83 -32.99
N ALA A 281 0.29 19.22 -32.57
CA ALA A 281 -0.33 19.55 -31.29
C ALA A 281 0.56 19.18 -30.09
N HIS A 282 0.63 20.07 -29.10
CA HIS A 282 1.26 19.79 -27.82
C HIS A 282 0.42 18.81 -27.01
N PHE A 283 1.05 17.76 -26.46
CA PHE A 283 0.32 16.70 -25.74
C PHE A 283 0.99 16.23 -24.44
N VAL A 284 2.31 16.35 -24.35
CA VAL A 284 3.11 15.94 -23.18
C VAL A 284 4.45 16.69 -23.20
N SER A 285 5.21 16.70 -22.11
CA SER A 285 6.54 17.28 -22.12
C SER A 285 7.56 16.42 -22.87
N ALA A 286 8.64 17.07 -23.34
CA ALA A 286 9.73 16.37 -24.01
C ALA A 286 10.34 15.27 -23.13
N GLU A 287 10.55 15.57 -21.84
CA GLU A 287 11.11 14.64 -20.87
C GLU A 287 10.23 13.41 -20.68
N GLN A 288 8.92 13.59 -20.47
CA GLN A 288 8.00 12.47 -20.24
C GLN A 288 7.83 11.59 -21.49
N SER A 289 7.86 12.19 -22.69
CA SER A 289 7.86 11.40 -23.94
C SER A 289 9.15 10.60 -24.09
N GLN A 290 10.31 11.21 -23.83
CA GLN A 290 11.60 10.53 -23.91
C GLN A 290 11.70 9.39 -22.90
N ASP A 291 11.23 9.61 -21.68
CA ASP A 291 11.18 8.59 -20.63
C ASP A 291 10.38 7.35 -21.05
N VAL A 292 9.26 7.54 -21.74
CA VAL A 292 8.47 6.41 -22.28
C VAL A 292 9.25 5.69 -23.38
N VAL A 293 9.91 6.42 -24.28
CA VAL A 293 10.75 5.83 -25.33
C VAL A 293 11.89 5.00 -24.71
N ASP A 294 12.57 5.54 -23.71
CA ASP A 294 13.70 4.87 -23.06
C ASP A 294 13.27 3.61 -22.31
N VAL A 295 12.11 3.64 -21.64
CA VAL A 295 11.52 2.46 -20.98
C VAL A 295 11.15 1.38 -22.00
N LEU A 296 10.59 1.77 -23.14
CA LEU A 296 10.21 0.83 -24.20
C LEU A 296 11.45 0.19 -24.86
N LYS A 297 12.50 0.98 -25.12
CA LYS A 297 13.80 0.48 -25.57
C LYS A 297 14.41 -0.53 -24.59
N GLN A 298 14.40 -0.25 -23.29
CA GLN A 298 14.87 -1.19 -22.26
C GLN A 298 14.05 -2.49 -22.22
N SER A 299 12.81 -2.46 -22.69
CA SER A 299 11.92 -3.62 -22.75
C SER A 299 12.01 -4.35 -24.10
N ASN A 300 12.93 -3.95 -24.99
CA ASN A 300 13.04 -4.43 -26.38
C ASN A 300 11.71 -4.30 -27.16
N LEU A 301 10.96 -3.23 -26.90
CA LEU A 301 9.70 -2.91 -27.57
C LEU A 301 9.91 -1.72 -28.52
N GLU A 302 10.13 -2.00 -29.80
CA GLU A 302 10.33 -0.99 -30.83
C GLU A 302 9.00 -0.64 -31.50
N PHE A 303 8.27 0.30 -30.91
CA PHE A 303 7.01 0.81 -31.47
C PHE A 303 7.26 1.96 -32.45
N VAL A 304 7.88 1.66 -33.59
CA VAL A 304 8.24 2.63 -34.63
C VAL A 304 7.23 2.57 -35.78
N THR A 305 6.85 3.73 -36.31
CA THR A 305 6.02 3.86 -37.52
C THR A 305 6.84 3.62 -38.78
N GLU A 306 6.17 3.41 -39.92
CA GLU A 306 6.86 3.29 -41.22
C GLU A 306 7.61 4.58 -41.60
N GLU A 307 7.13 5.72 -41.10
CA GLU A 307 7.72 7.05 -41.26
C GLU A 307 8.94 7.28 -40.32
N GLY A 308 9.32 6.28 -39.51
CA GLY A 308 10.48 6.33 -38.61
C GLY A 308 10.23 7.04 -37.27
N HIS A 309 8.98 7.40 -36.95
CA HIS A 309 8.63 8.03 -35.67
C HIS A 309 8.28 7.00 -34.60
N HIS A 310 8.63 7.24 -33.35
CA HIS A 310 8.18 6.35 -32.28
C HIS A 310 6.74 6.69 -31.87
N LEU A 311 5.88 5.68 -31.64
CA LEU A 311 4.48 5.89 -31.19
C LEU A 311 4.32 6.70 -29.89
N ALA A 312 5.36 6.77 -29.05
CA ALA A 312 5.39 7.57 -27.83
C ALA A 312 5.60 9.08 -28.09
N GLU A 313 5.88 9.45 -29.35
CA GLU A 313 6.02 10.83 -29.83
C GLU A 313 4.75 11.34 -30.51
N LEU A 314 3.70 10.50 -30.54
CA LEU A 314 2.40 10.82 -31.11
C LEU A 314 1.38 11.11 -30.00
N CYS A 315 0.54 12.12 -30.21
CA CYS A 315 -0.59 12.38 -29.34
C CYS A 315 -1.60 11.21 -29.37
N LEU A 316 -2.46 11.12 -28.35
CA LEU A 316 -3.44 10.02 -28.21
C LEU A 316 -4.30 9.81 -29.48
N PRO A 317 -4.88 10.86 -30.12
CA PRO A 317 -5.63 10.73 -31.37
C PRO A 317 -4.80 10.16 -32.53
N CYS A 318 -3.62 10.72 -32.80
CA CYS A 318 -2.76 10.26 -33.90
C CYS A 318 -2.32 8.80 -33.70
N ARG A 319 -2.00 8.41 -32.46
CA ARG A 319 -1.68 7.03 -32.12
C ARG A 319 -2.87 6.08 -32.27
N ARG A 320 -4.08 6.52 -31.91
CA ARG A 320 -5.32 5.75 -32.13
C ARG A 320 -5.56 5.54 -33.63
N LYS A 321 -5.43 6.59 -34.44
CA LYS A 321 -5.55 6.50 -35.91
C LYS A 321 -4.51 5.57 -36.50
N TYR A 322 -3.24 5.67 -36.09
CA TYR A 322 -2.20 4.75 -36.54
C TYR A 322 -2.52 3.29 -36.20
N ARG A 323 -3.00 3.04 -34.97
CA ARG A 323 -3.45 1.71 -34.57
C ARG A 323 -4.64 1.24 -35.43
N MET A 324 -5.63 2.10 -35.66
CA MET A 324 -6.77 1.78 -36.54
C MET A 324 -6.34 1.48 -37.96
N SER A 325 -5.35 2.19 -38.52
CA SER A 325 -4.83 1.87 -39.85
C SER A 325 -4.16 0.51 -39.92
N ARG A 326 -3.48 0.09 -38.85
CA ARG A 326 -2.92 -1.27 -38.77
C ARG A 326 -4.00 -2.36 -38.72
N PHE A 327 -5.15 -2.09 -38.11
CA PHE A 327 -6.27 -3.04 -38.05
C PHE A 327 -7.13 -3.07 -39.33
N THR A 328 -7.34 -1.92 -39.96
CA THR A 328 -8.27 -1.77 -41.09
C THR A 328 -7.59 -1.82 -42.45
N GLY A 329 -6.26 -1.69 -42.51
CA GLY A 329 -5.51 -1.52 -43.75
C GLY A 329 -5.68 -0.14 -44.41
N VAL A 330 -6.64 0.67 -43.94
CA VAL A 330 -6.88 2.03 -44.44
C VAL A 330 -5.92 2.99 -43.75
N PRO A 331 -5.20 3.87 -44.46
CA PRO A 331 -4.19 4.76 -43.87
C PRO A 331 -4.82 5.97 -43.14
N THR A 332 -5.63 5.68 -42.13
CA THR A 332 -6.36 6.65 -41.31
C THR A 332 -5.46 7.62 -40.55
N HIS A 333 -4.18 7.29 -40.36
CA HIS A 333 -3.19 8.19 -39.76
C HIS A 333 -2.83 9.40 -40.64
N HIS A 334 -3.01 9.30 -41.97
CA HIS A 334 -2.85 10.46 -42.88
C HIS A 334 -4.06 11.40 -42.86
N ILE A 335 -5.20 10.98 -42.29
CA ILE A 335 -6.41 11.80 -42.21
C ILE A 335 -6.21 12.87 -41.13
N ARG A 336 -5.92 14.11 -41.55
CA ARG A 336 -5.63 15.25 -40.66
C ARG A 336 -6.84 15.84 -39.92
N VAL A 337 -8.04 15.25 -40.08
CA VAL A 337 -9.25 15.72 -39.39
C VAL A 337 -9.08 15.63 -37.87
N LYS A 338 -9.25 16.74 -37.16
CA LYS A 338 -9.20 16.78 -35.70
C LYS A 338 -10.37 15.97 -35.14
N GLU A 339 -10.10 14.92 -34.35
CA GLU A 339 -11.16 14.19 -33.65
C GLU A 339 -11.91 15.18 -32.73
N SER A 340 -13.24 15.24 -32.86
CA SER A 340 -14.08 16.23 -32.18
C SER A 340 -14.26 15.98 -30.68
N ASN A 341 -13.70 14.89 -30.12
CA ASN A 341 -13.98 14.48 -28.74
C ASN A 341 -12.71 14.13 -27.93
N GLN A 342 -11.72 15.01 -27.95
CA GLN A 342 -10.43 14.80 -27.26
C GLN A 342 -10.52 14.98 -25.72
N ASN A 343 -11.62 15.55 -25.22
CA ASN A 343 -11.82 15.88 -23.80
C ASN A 343 -12.99 15.12 -23.16
N ALA A 344 -13.44 14.01 -23.75
CA ALA A 344 -14.45 13.17 -23.10
C ALA A 344 -13.91 12.69 -21.74
N ARG A 345 -14.43 13.29 -20.67
CA ARG A 345 -14.22 12.83 -19.28
C ARG A 345 -15.08 11.56 -19.11
N GLY A 346 -14.58 10.44 -19.64
CA GLY A 346 -15.13 9.11 -19.40
C GLY A 346 -14.81 8.61 -18.00
#